data_AF-A0A953YXF4-F1
#
_entry.id   AF-A0A953YXF4-F1
#
_cell.length_a   1.000
_cell.length_b   1.000
_cell.length_c   1.000
_cell.angle_alpha   90.00
_cell.angle_beta   90.00
_cell.angle_gamma   90.00
#
_symmetry.space_group_name_H-M   'P 1'
#
loop_
_entity.id
_entity.type
_entity.pdbx_description
1 polymer ?
#
loop_
_entity_poly.entity_id
_entity_poly.type
_entity_poly.pdbx_seq_one_letter_code
_entity_poly.pdbx_strand_id
1 'polypeptide(L)'
;DTWIPDCNTFVDSDECPKVLKSYIRAQGIKSFWAKVLKDEEGVLGIFSLESNSANFLSEQQREVFGILANQSTVAIRNAQLYHKVPIVSFFEKIAGKDSTWASMSRAKQAIVASFFIVFLAIVFVIPNPYTSVSGDFVVSARTKRTLYAPIDGQIEAVYVSKGDRVEVNQAIARFRLRDKELERETAVHKRDDVARQLNQATGTERITFQNELARLDLEIERLEEEISRATVRSPIAGYVVTEDMHALVGKLLRNSEPICDVEDFDRVAVDVSIPEKDFPYVHKPSAGEEAQLVNFKASAFGSPFAGKVTSVSHDLVEEAEENVFKVKVELPNPPVDEMGKLLPGMTGSARIDVEPKTLFWQFLHWLDLR
;
A
#
# COMPACT_ATOMS: atom_id res chain seq x y z
N ASP A 1 30.25 -30.06 8.35
CA ASP A 1 30.59 -29.98 9.77
C ASP A 1 31.18 -31.31 10.18
N THR A 2 32.32 -31.30 10.88
CA THR A 2 33.04 -32.50 11.26
C THR A 2 33.21 -32.51 12.77
N TRP A 3 32.70 -33.56 13.43
CA TRP A 3 32.88 -33.78 14.85
C TRP A 3 33.60 -35.11 15.08
N ILE A 4 34.74 -35.04 15.77
CA ILE A 4 35.54 -36.20 16.14
C ILE A 4 35.59 -36.23 17.68
N PRO A 5 34.76 -37.09 18.31
CA PRO A 5 34.66 -37.17 19.77
C PRO A 5 35.91 -37.76 20.43
N ASP A 6 36.61 -38.65 19.72
CA ASP A 6 37.90 -39.21 20.11
C ASP A 6 38.81 -39.31 18.89
N CYS A 7 39.84 -38.48 18.86
CA CYS A 7 40.77 -38.45 17.75
C CYS A 7 41.70 -39.67 17.71
N ASN A 8 41.91 -40.39 18.81
CA ASN A 8 42.83 -41.54 18.82
C ASN A 8 42.28 -42.69 17.97
N THR A 9 40.97 -42.94 18.05
CA THR A 9 40.28 -43.94 17.23
C THR A 9 40.15 -43.51 15.78
N PHE A 10 39.93 -42.21 15.53
CA PHE A 10 39.80 -41.66 14.18
C PHE A 10 41.14 -41.61 13.42
N VAL A 11 42.25 -41.31 14.09
CA VAL A 11 43.59 -41.23 13.49
C VAL A 11 44.04 -42.57 12.90
N ASP A 12 43.52 -43.69 13.41
CA ASP A 12 43.86 -45.03 12.94
C ASP A 12 42.88 -45.59 11.90
N SER A 13 41.83 -44.83 11.51
CA SER A 13 40.95 -45.18 10.41
C SER A 13 41.53 -44.78 9.04
N ASP A 14 41.11 -45.48 7.98
CA ASP A 14 41.49 -45.16 6.59
C ASP A 14 40.86 -43.86 6.06
N GLU A 15 39.90 -43.28 6.80
CA GLU A 15 39.19 -42.05 6.44
C GLU A 15 39.94 -40.78 6.87
N CYS A 16 40.99 -40.89 7.69
CA CYS A 16 41.74 -39.74 8.20
C CYS A 16 42.78 -39.23 7.19
N PRO A 17 42.68 -37.97 6.70
CA PRO A 17 43.67 -37.40 5.81
C PRO A 17 45.07 -37.35 6.44
N LYS A 18 46.11 -37.73 5.68
CA LYS A 18 47.50 -37.81 6.19
C LYS A 18 47.97 -36.53 6.91
N VAL A 19 47.59 -35.36 6.39
CA VAL A 19 47.94 -34.04 6.97
C VAL A 19 47.29 -33.82 8.34
N LEU A 20 46.01 -34.17 8.47
CA LEU A 20 45.28 -34.06 9.73
C LEU A 20 45.82 -35.07 10.76
N LYS A 21 46.16 -36.28 10.30
CA LYS A 21 46.78 -37.33 11.11
C LYS A 21 48.10 -36.87 11.76
N SER A 22 48.99 -36.24 10.98
CA SER A 22 50.25 -35.68 11.50
C SER A 22 50.04 -34.54 12.48
N TYR A 23 49.07 -33.66 12.22
CA TYR A 23 48.77 -32.51 13.06
C TYR A 23 48.20 -32.93 14.42
N ILE A 24 47.22 -33.84 14.43
CA ILE A 24 46.61 -34.34 15.66
C ILE A 24 47.64 -35.04 16.56
N ARG A 25 48.49 -35.91 15.98
CA ARG A 25 49.53 -36.62 16.73
C ARG A 25 50.60 -35.68 17.29
N ALA A 26 50.97 -34.63 16.55
CA ALA A 26 51.98 -33.67 17.00
C ALA A 26 51.48 -32.79 18.16
N GLN A 27 50.20 -32.40 18.14
CA GLN A 27 49.62 -31.48 19.12
C GLN A 27 48.94 -32.20 20.30
N GLY A 28 48.83 -33.52 20.27
CA GLY A 28 48.21 -34.31 21.35
C GLY A 28 46.69 -34.13 21.47
N ILE A 29 46.03 -33.74 20.37
CA ILE A 29 44.60 -33.43 20.33
C ILE A 29 43.79 -34.73 20.51
N LYS A 30 42.90 -34.75 21.49
CA LYS A 30 42.04 -35.91 21.79
C LYS A 30 40.62 -35.76 21.27
N SER A 31 40.16 -34.56 20.95
CA SER A 31 38.89 -34.35 20.28
C SER A 31 38.90 -33.06 19.45
N PHE A 32 38.10 -33.05 18.39
CA PHE A 32 38.16 -32.02 17.36
C PHE A 32 36.78 -31.72 16.79
N TRP A 33 36.46 -30.44 16.67
CA TRP A 33 35.28 -29.97 15.96
C TRP A 33 35.68 -28.95 14.90
N ALA A 34 35.12 -29.06 13.70
CA ALA A 34 35.32 -28.04 12.68
C ALA A 34 34.05 -27.80 11.86
N LYS A 35 33.87 -26.52 11.50
CA LYS A 35 32.81 -26.06 10.61
C LYS A 35 33.40 -25.18 9.52
N VAL A 36 32.98 -25.41 8.29
CA VAL A 36 33.41 -24.59 7.15
C VAL A 36 32.66 -23.27 7.21
N LEU A 37 33.40 -22.17 7.20
CA LEU A 37 32.86 -20.83 7.06
C LEU A 37 32.66 -20.57 5.57
N LYS A 38 31.41 -20.64 5.10
CA LYS A 38 31.06 -20.43 3.69
C LYS A 38 29.72 -19.70 3.56
N ASP A 39 29.61 -18.91 2.52
CA ASP A 39 28.37 -18.27 2.09
C ASP A 39 28.07 -18.61 0.61
N GLU A 40 27.07 -17.96 0.02
CA GLU A 40 26.66 -18.18 -1.37
C GLU A 40 27.75 -17.80 -2.38
N GLU A 41 28.67 -16.93 -1.99
CA GLU A 41 29.76 -16.44 -2.85
C GLU A 41 31.04 -17.30 -2.71
N GLY A 42 31.13 -18.18 -1.72
CA GLY A 42 32.18 -19.18 -1.62
C GLY A 42 32.65 -19.53 -0.22
N VAL A 43 33.77 -20.25 -0.14
CA VAL A 43 34.39 -20.68 1.12
C VAL A 43 35.34 -19.59 1.62
N LEU A 44 35.10 -19.10 2.84
CA LEU A 44 35.93 -18.10 3.52
C LEU A 44 37.04 -18.73 4.37
N GLY A 45 36.78 -19.90 4.94
CA GLY A 45 37.75 -20.59 5.79
C GLY A 45 37.14 -21.74 6.60
N ILE A 46 37.85 -22.15 7.65
CA ILE A 46 37.41 -23.20 8.58
C ILE A 46 37.50 -22.65 10.00
N PHE A 47 36.44 -22.84 10.77
CA PHE A 47 36.40 -22.56 12.20
C PHE A 47 36.56 -23.89 12.94
N SER A 48 37.69 -24.07 13.63
CA SER A 48 38.01 -25.29 14.36
C SER A 48 38.17 -25.04 15.86
N LEU A 49 37.77 -26.02 16.66
CA LEU A 49 37.97 -26.11 18.09
C LEU A 49 38.66 -27.43 18.41
N GLU A 50 39.71 -27.38 19.22
CA GLU A 50 40.61 -28.50 19.48
C GLU A 50 40.77 -28.67 20.99
N SER A 51 40.76 -29.91 21.48
CA SER A 51 40.92 -30.19 22.92
C SER A 51 41.76 -31.43 23.19
N ASN A 52 42.48 -31.41 24.32
CA ASN A 52 43.26 -32.53 24.85
C ASN A 52 42.45 -33.45 25.76
N SER A 53 41.15 -33.20 25.92
CA SER A 53 40.16 -34.11 26.52
C SER A 53 39.32 -34.77 25.42
N ALA A 54 38.85 -36.00 25.64
CA ALA A 54 37.87 -36.62 24.74
C ALA A 54 36.47 -36.05 25.00
N ASN A 55 35.60 -36.03 23.99
CA ASN A 55 34.20 -35.56 24.09
C ASN A 55 34.03 -34.17 24.72
N PHE A 56 34.90 -33.21 24.39
CA PHE A 56 34.90 -31.91 25.05
C PHE A 56 33.68 -31.03 24.77
N LEU A 57 32.90 -31.32 23.70
CA LEU A 57 31.69 -30.58 23.36
C LEU A 57 30.46 -31.49 23.46
N SER A 58 29.45 -31.02 24.19
CA SER A 58 28.11 -31.59 24.11
C SER A 58 27.44 -31.25 22.77
N GLU A 59 26.32 -31.90 22.47
CA GLU A 59 25.51 -31.58 21.28
C GLU A 59 24.99 -30.14 21.31
N GLN A 60 24.49 -29.67 22.46
CA GLN A 60 24.03 -28.29 22.65
C GLN A 60 25.16 -27.28 22.45
N GLN A 61 26.37 -27.56 22.94
CA GLN A 61 27.52 -26.69 22.72
C GLN A 61 27.93 -26.64 21.26
N ARG A 62 27.89 -27.77 20.53
CA ARG A 62 28.18 -27.81 19.09
C ARG A 62 27.17 -27.00 18.29
N GLU A 63 25.89 -26.99 18.69
CA GLU A 63 24.87 -26.14 18.06
C GLU A 63 25.18 -24.64 18.28
N VAL A 64 25.51 -24.25 19.51
CA VAL A 64 25.90 -22.87 19.83
C VAL A 64 27.14 -22.43 19.05
N PHE A 65 28.18 -23.26 19.02
CA PHE A 65 29.37 -22.98 18.19
C PHE A 65 29.06 -22.98 16.70
N GLY A 66 28.09 -23.80 16.26
CA GLY A 66 27.55 -23.79 14.91
C GLY A 66 26.91 -22.46 14.53
N ILE A 67 26.18 -21.83 15.46
CA ILE A 67 25.58 -20.49 15.29
C ILE A 67 26.69 -19.43 15.28
N LEU A 68 27.64 -19.50 16.21
CA LEU A 68 28.78 -18.56 16.27
C LEU A 68 29.63 -18.59 15.00
N ALA A 69 29.87 -19.76 14.43
CA ALA A 69 30.57 -19.91 13.17
C ALA A 69 29.80 -19.24 12.01
N ASN A 70 28.48 -19.39 11.96
CA ASN A 70 27.66 -18.71 10.96
C ASN A 70 27.72 -17.18 11.11
N GLN A 71 27.62 -16.65 12.33
CA GLN A 71 27.73 -15.21 12.60
C GLN A 71 29.13 -14.67 12.27
N SER A 72 30.17 -15.46 12.56
CA SER A 72 31.56 -15.13 12.21
C SER A 72 31.78 -15.12 10.70
N THR A 73 31.13 -16.00 9.94
CA THR A 73 31.14 -15.99 8.46
C THR A 73 30.61 -14.65 7.94
N VAL A 74 29.47 -14.20 8.45
CA VAL A 74 28.86 -12.90 8.08
C VAL A 74 29.77 -11.74 8.46
N ALA A 75 30.31 -11.74 9.68
CA ALA A 75 31.20 -10.68 10.15
C ALA A 75 32.50 -10.59 9.33
N ILE A 76 33.12 -11.72 9.01
CA ILE A 76 34.34 -11.77 8.19
C ILE A 76 34.06 -11.33 6.76
N ARG A 77 32.95 -11.77 6.15
CA ARG A 77 32.53 -11.32 4.83
C ARG A 77 32.31 -9.81 4.82
N ASN A 78 31.57 -9.28 5.80
CA ASN A 78 31.33 -7.85 5.94
C ASN A 78 32.64 -7.08 6.11
N ALA A 79 33.57 -7.56 6.95
CA ALA A 79 34.89 -6.94 7.12
C ALA A 79 35.72 -6.95 5.82
N GLN A 80 35.63 -8.01 5.00
CA GLN A 80 36.27 -8.04 3.68
C GLN A 80 35.59 -7.09 2.68
N LEU A 81 34.28 -6.89 2.78
CA LEU A 81 33.54 -5.90 1.97
C LEU A 81 33.91 -4.46 2.35
N TYR A 82 34.21 -4.18 3.63
CA TYR A 82 34.71 -2.87 4.07
C TYR A 82 36.02 -2.46 3.36
N HIS A 83 36.84 -3.42 2.94
CA HIS A 83 38.04 -3.14 2.14
C HIS A 83 37.75 -2.73 0.69
N LYS A 84 36.50 -2.93 0.21
CA LYS A 84 36.06 -2.55 -1.15
C LYS A 84 35.31 -1.22 -1.21
N VAL A 85 34.95 -0.63 -0.07
CA VAL A 85 34.28 0.69 -0.04
C VAL A 85 35.36 1.78 -0.14
N PRO A 86 35.37 2.63 -1.19
CA PRO A 86 36.43 3.63 -1.43
C PRO A 86 36.67 4.59 -0.26
N ILE A 87 35.65 4.78 0.58
CA ILE A 87 35.65 5.70 1.71
C ILE A 87 36.63 5.29 2.81
N VAL A 88 36.84 3.99 3.07
CA VAL A 88 37.76 3.54 4.14
C VAL A 88 39.21 3.89 3.79
N SER A 89 39.60 3.76 2.52
CA SER A 89 40.93 4.18 2.05
C SER A 89 41.16 5.71 2.17
N PHE A 90 40.07 6.49 2.14
CA PHE A 90 40.09 7.93 2.39
C PHE A 90 40.31 8.23 3.87
N PHE A 91 39.63 7.53 4.76
CA PHE A 91 39.77 7.71 6.22
C PHE A 91 41.08 7.12 6.77
N GLU A 92 41.59 6.01 6.25
CA GLU A 92 42.91 5.46 6.62
C GLU A 92 44.06 6.40 6.21
N LYS A 93 43.96 7.12 5.09
CA LYS A 93 44.94 8.17 4.73
C LYS A 93 44.85 9.41 5.62
N ILE A 94 43.69 9.68 6.21
CA ILE A 94 43.45 10.82 7.11
C ILE A 94 43.81 10.46 8.57
N ALA A 95 43.56 9.22 9.00
CA ALA A 95 43.77 8.71 10.36
C ALA A 95 45.09 7.94 10.53
N GLY A 96 45.77 7.58 9.43
CA GLY A 96 47.05 6.91 9.43
C GLY A 96 48.12 7.74 10.15
N LYS A 97 48.89 7.06 11.00
CA LYS A 97 49.93 7.61 11.89
C LYS A 97 51.06 8.37 11.16
N ASP A 98 51.06 8.37 9.83
CA ASP A 98 51.87 9.24 8.97
C ASP A 98 51.07 10.50 8.57
N SER A 99 50.51 11.20 9.56
CA SER A 99 49.79 12.43 9.28
C SER A 99 50.79 13.46 8.74
N THR A 100 50.74 13.69 7.43
CA THR A 100 51.37 14.86 6.80
C THR A 100 50.91 16.15 7.50
N TRP A 101 49.75 16.10 8.16
CA TRP A 101 49.19 17.11 9.07
C TRP A 101 50.10 17.53 10.24
N ALA A 102 50.69 16.61 11.01
CA ALA A 102 51.57 16.97 12.14
C ALA A 102 52.93 17.56 11.71
N SER A 103 53.34 17.30 10.45
CA SER A 103 54.57 17.86 9.86
C SER A 103 54.38 19.22 9.17
N MET A 104 53.13 19.67 9.02
CA MET A 104 52.80 20.96 8.40
C MET A 104 52.95 22.12 9.40
N SER A 105 53.43 23.27 8.93
CA SER A 105 53.47 24.48 9.77
C SER A 105 52.06 24.88 10.21
N ARG A 106 51.93 25.50 11.41
CA ARG A 106 50.64 25.96 11.96
C ARG A 106 49.83 26.81 10.95
N ALA A 107 50.50 27.55 10.08
CA ALA A 107 49.88 28.33 9.01
C ALA A 107 49.19 27.45 7.95
N LYS A 108 49.80 26.34 7.53
CA LYS A 108 49.20 25.42 6.54
C LYS A 108 48.06 24.59 7.15
N GLN A 109 48.17 24.23 8.43
CA GLN A 109 47.09 23.58 9.18
C GLN A 109 45.86 24.50 9.27
N ALA A 110 46.05 25.77 9.59
CA ALA A 110 44.96 26.76 9.63
C ALA A 110 44.27 26.95 8.28
N ILE A 111 45.02 26.92 7.17
CA ILE A 111 44.45 27.01 5.82
C ILE A 111 43.61 25.77 5.49
N VAL A 112 44.12 24.56 5.75
CA VAL A 112 43.36 23.31 5.48
C VAL A 112 42.12 23.21 6.37
N ALA A 113 42.22 23.57 7.64
CA ALA A 113 41.07 23.61 8.55
C ALA A 113 40.04 24.66 8.10
N SER A 114 40.47 25.84 7.65
CA SER A 114 39.58 26.87 7.10
C SER A 114 38.88 26.39 5.84
N PHE A 115 39.59 25.74 4.91
CA PHE A 115 38.98 25.14 3.71
C PHE A 115 37.97 24.05 4.06
N PHE A 116 38.25 23.23 5.07
CA PHE A 116 37.32 22.19 5.53
C PHE A 116 36.07 22.80 6.18
N ILE A 117 36.23 23.83 7.01
CA ILE A 117 35.10 24.56 7.62
C ILE A 117 34.27 25.26 6.55
N VAL A 118 34.91 25.88 5.56
CA VAL A 118 34.22 26.52 4.43
C VAL A 118 33.51 25.48 3.56
N PHE A 119 34.13 24.33 3.30
CA PHE A 119 33.50 23.23 2.57
C PHE A 119 32.27 22.69 3.33
N LEU A 120 32.40 22.46 4.63
CA LEU A 120 31.28 22.03 5.48
C LEU A 120 30.17 23.10 5.49
N ALA A 121 30.53 24.38 5.61
CA ALA A 121 29.57 25.49 5.54
C ALA A 121 28.87 25.55 4.18
N ILE A 122 29.59 25.35 3.08
CA ILE A 122 29.02 25.29 1.72
C ILE A 122 28.04 24.10 1.60
N VAL A 123 28.41 22.91 2.08
CA VAL A 123 27.51 21.74 2.10
C VAL A 123 26.25 21.99 2.93
N PHE A 124 26.36 22.74 4.03
CA PHE A 124 25.23 23.10 4.88
C PHE A 124 24.36 24.23 4.30
N VAL A 125 24.92 25.11 3.48
CA VAL A 125 24.24 26.28 2.89
C VAL A 125 23.62 25.99 1.53
N ILE A 126 24.19 25.06 0.74
CA ILE A 126 23.60 24.65 -0.54
C ILE A 126 22.25 23.96 -0.25
N PRO A 127 21.12 24.50 -0.76
CA PRO A 127 19.81 23.87 -0.60
C PRO A 127 19.83 22.50 -1.25
N ASN A 128 19.37 21.46 -0.55
CA ASN A 128 19.19 20.16 -1.16
C ASN A 128 17.97 20.26 -2.11
N PRO A 129 18.15 20.07 -3.44
CA PRO A 129 17.05 20.18 -4.39
C PRO A 129 16.05 19.01 -4.29
N TYR A 130 16.32 17.99 -3.47
CA TYR A 130 15.50 16.79 -3.33
C TYR A 130 14.94 16.58 -1.92
N THR A 131 14.48 17.66 -1.26
CA THR A 131 13.67 17.47 -0.06
C THR A 131 12.32 16.91 -0.48
N SER A 132 12.07 15.65 -0.17
CA SER A 132 10.77 15.01 -0.42
C SER A 132 10.17 14.50 0.88
N VAL A 133 8.88 14.74 1.08
CA VAL A 133 8.12 14.12 2.17
C VAL A 133 7.64 12.76 1.67
N SER A 134 7.92 11.70 2.44
CA SER A 134 7.43 10.36 2.13
C SER A 134 6.22 10.04 3.00
N GLY A 135 5.18 9.48 2.40
CA GLY A 135 3.99 9.01 3.09
C GLY A 135 3.46 7.74 2.45
N ASP A 136 2.88 6.85 3.25
CA ASP A 136 2.17 5.71 2.70
C ASP A 136 0.86 6.18 2.07
N PHE A 137 0.40 5.48 1.03
CA PHE A 137 -0.84 5.84 0.37
C PHE A 137 -1.74 4.65 0.11
N VAL A 138 -3.04 4.94 0.03
CA VAL A 138 -4.07 4.01 -0.41
C VAL A 138 -4.81 4.61 -1.60
N VAL A 139 -4.96 3.82 -2.67
CA VAL A 139 -5.75 4.21 -3.84
C VAL A 139 -7.23 4.12 -3.49
N SER A 140 -7.98 5.19 -3.74
CA SER A 140 -9.44 5.24 -3.62
C SER A 140 -10.08 5.58 -4.96
N ALA A 141 -11.31 5.10 -5.18
CA ALA A 141 -12.06 5.49 -6.37
C ALA A 141 -12.39 6.98 -6.30
N ARG A 142 -12.21 7.71 -7.42
CA ARG A 142 -12.59 9.13 -7.49
C ARG A 142 -14.09 9.30 -7.27
N THR A 143 -14.88 8.41 -7.85
CA THR A 143 -16.33 8.47 -7.80
C THR A 143 -16.86 7.09 -7.45
N LYS A 144 -17.47 7.03 -6.27
CA LYS A 144 -18.21 5.87 -5.78
C LYS A 144 -19.68 6.22 -5.73
N ARG A 145 -20.53 5.35 -6.26
CA ARG A 145 -21.99 5.51 -6.25
C ARG A 145 -22.64 4.24 -5.75
N THR A 146 -23.27 4.34 -4.58
CA THR A 146 -24.13 3.27 -4.07
C THR A 146 -25.49 3.36 -4.74
N LEU A 147 -25.95 2.24 -5.29
CA LEU A 147 -27.28 2.04 -5.83
C LEU A 147 -28.17 1.48 -4.75
N TYR A 148 -29.36 2.07 -4.61
CA TYR A 148 -30.33 1.72 -3.60
C TYR A 148 -31.59 1.15 -4.25
N ALA A 149 -32.33 0.34 -3.49
CA ALA A 149 -33.64 -0.13 -3.86
C ALA A 149 -34.60 1.07 -4.02
N PRO A 150 -35.23 1.27 -5.18
CA PRO A 150 -36.08 2.42 -5.44
C PRO A 150 -37.51 2.24 -4.91
N ILE A 151 -37.91 0.99 -4.67
CA ILE A 151 -39.23 0.58 -4.17
C ILE A 151 -39.07 -0.62 -3.24
N ASP A 152 -40.10 -0.87 -2.44
CA ASP A 152 -40.21 -2.12 -1.67
C ASP A 152 -40.56 -3.27 -2.61
N GLY A 153 -39.82 -4.38 -2.53
CA GLY A 153 -40.14 -5.55 -3.35
C GLY A 153 -39.05 -6.61 -3.38
N GLN A 154 -39.36 -7.74 -4.02
CA GLN A 154 -38.44 -8.85 -4.20
C GLN A 154 -37.66 -8.70 -5.50
N ILE A 155 -36.35 -8.92 -5.47
CA ILE A 155 -35.53 -8.94 -6.69
C ILE A 155 -35.87 -10.20 -7.50
N GLU A 156 -36.25 -10.02 -8.75
CA GLU A 156 -36.54 -11.09 -9.71
C GLU A 156 -35.27 -11.53 -10.44
N ALA A 157 -34.44 -10.58 -10.85
CA ALA A 157 -33.21 -10.87 -11.59
C ALA A 157 -32.13 -9.83 -11.31
N VAL A 158 -30.88 -10.27 -11.40
CA VAL A 158 -29.68 -9.44 -11.36
C VAL A 158 -28.86 -9.75 -12.61
N TYR A 159 -28.43 -8.71 -13.33
CA TYR A 159 -27.80 -8.80 -14.65
C TYR A 159 -26.28 -8.63 -14.62
N VAL A 160 -25.71 -8.29 -13.47
CA VAL A 160 -24.29 -7.97 -13.32
C VAL A 160 -23.69 -8.69 -12.12
N SER A 161 -22.40 -8.98 -12.20
CA SER A 161 -21.57 -9.58 -11.16
C SER A 161 -20.45 -8.65 -10.71
N LYS A 162 -19.80 -8.99 -9.60
CA LYS A 162 -18.59 -8.30 -9.15
C LYS A 162 -17.54 -8.28 -10.25
N GLY A 163 -16.96 -7.11 -10.50
CA GLY A 163 -15.93 -6.91 -11.52
C GLY A 163 -16.48 -6.63 -12.92
N ASP A 164 -17.79 -6.74 -13.15
CA ASP A 164 -18.37 -6.38 -14.45
C ASP A 164 -18.31 -4.87 -14.67
N ARG A 165 -17.96 -4.48 -15.89
CA ARG A 165 -18.03 -3.09 -16.35
C ARG A 165 -19.47 -2.76 -16.76
N VAL A 166 -19.98 -1.65 -16.25
CA VAL A 166 -21.31 -1.14 -16.55
C VAL A 166 -21.25 0.24 -17.21
N GLU A 167 -22.20 0.49 -18.11
CA GLU A 167 -22.40 1.79 -18.76
C GLU A 167 -23.48 2.62 -18.05
N VAL A 168 -23.56 3.90 -18.39
CA VAL A 168 -24.62 4.80 -17.92
C VAL A 168 -25.98 4.25 -18.39
N ASN A 169 -26.95 4.21 -17.49
CA ASN A 169 -28.30 3.65 -17.67
C ASN A 169 -28.38 2.14 -17.92
N GLN A 170 -27.29 1.39 -17.79
CA GLN A 170 -27.34 -0.08 -17.88
C GLN A 170 -28.14 -0.66 -16.71
N ALA A 171 -28.98 -1.66 -17.00
CA ALA A 171 -29.77 -2.35 -15.99
C ALA A 171 -28.90 -3.26 -15.12
N ILE A 172 -29.06 -3.14 -13.81
CA ILE A 172 -28.27 -3.85 -12.78
C ILE A 172 -29.13 -4.95 -12.17
N ALA A 173 -30.33 -4.59 -11.70
CA ALA A 173 -31.27 -5.50 -11.07
C ALA A 173 -32.71 -5.12 -11.44
N ARG A 174 -33.60 -6.10 -11.43
CA ARG A 174 -35.04 -5.93 -11.68
C ARG A 174 -35.83 -6.50 -10.51
N PHE A 175 -36.75 -5.70 -10.00
CA PHE A 175 -37.74 -6.11 -9.02
C PHE A 175 -38.89 -6.84 -9.71
N ARG A 176 -39.55 -7.77 -9.00
CA ARG A 176 -40.70 -8.48 -9.53
C ARG A 176 -41.84 -7.50 -9.80
N LEU A 177 -42.32 -7.50 -11.04
CA LEU A 177 -43.33 -6.55 -11.51
C LEU A 177 -44.76 -7.10 -11.53
N ARG A 178 -44.95 -8.43 -11.56
CA ARG A 178 -46.26 -9.05 -11.81
C ARG A 178 -47.37 -8.54 -10.89
N ASP A 179 -47.08 -8.40 -9.60
CA ASP A 179 -48.06 -7.93 -8.62
C ASP A 179 -48.46 -6.47 -8.88
N LYS A 180 -47.50 -5.63 -9.25
CA LYS A 180 -47.71 -4.21 -9.58
C LYS A 180 -48.40 -3.99 -10.92
N GLU A 181 -48.06 -4.79 -11.92
CA GLU A 181 -48.71 -4.78 -13.23
C GLU A 181 -50.19 -5.19 -13.09
N LEU A 182 -50.48 -6.20 -12.28
CA LEU A 182 -51.85 -6.62 -11.97
C LEU A 182 -52.62 -5.54 -11.19
N GLU A 183 -52.02 -4.94 -10.16
CA GLU A 183 -52.61 -3.80 -9.45
C GLU A 183 -52.98 -2.67 -10.42
N ARG A 184 -52.07 -2.30 -11.32
CA ARG A 184 -52.31 -1.27 -12.35
C ARG A 184 -53.46 -1.65 -13.27
N GLU A 185 -53.50 -2.87 -13.78
CA GLU A 185 -54.56 -3.34 -14.67
C GLU A 185 -55.93 -3.29 -13.97
N THR A 186 -56.02 -3.71 -12.71
CA THR A 186 -57.26 -3.61 -11.94
C THR A 186 -57.69 -2.15 -11.68
N ALA A 187 -56.75 -1.24 -11.46
CA ALA A 187 -57.03 0.18 -11.29
C ALA A 187 -57.55 0.82 -12.59
N VAL A 188 -56.95 0.46 -13.73
CA VAL A 188 -57.40 0.90 -15.07
C VAL A 188 -58.82 0.42 -15.34
N HIS A 189 -59.14 -0.85 -15.07
CA HIS A 189 -60.50 -1.36 -15.24
C HIS A 189 -61.52 -0.63 -14.38
N LYS A 190 -61.22 -0.40 -13.09
CA LYS A 190 -62.08 0.39 -12.20
C LYS A 190 -62.28 1.82 -12.70
N ARG A 191 -61.21 2.43 -13.20
CA ARG A 191 -61.23 3.79 -13.75
C ARG A 191 -62.13 3.87 -14.97
N ASP A 192 -62.09 2.88 -15.86
CA ASP A 192 -62.98 2.81 -17.02
C ASP A 192 -64.44 2.56 -16.62
N ASP A 193 -64.70 1.76 -15.58
CA ASP A 193 -66.05 1.53 -15.05
C ASP A 193 -66.65 2.81 -14.48
N VAL A 194 -65.89 3.53 -13.65
CA VAL A 194 -66.28 4.84 -13.08
C VAL A 194 -66.46 5.88 -14.18
N ALA A 195 -65.60 5.89 -15.21
CA ALA A 195 -65.76 6.80 -16.35
C ALA A 195 -67.07 6.56 -17.11
N ARG A 196 -67.50 5.29 -17.26
CA ARG A 196 -68.80 4.96 -17.86
C ARG A 196 -69.97 5.42 -16.98
N GLN A 197 -69.86 5.26 -15.65
CA GLN A 197 -70.87 5.75 -14.70
C GLN A 197 -70.96 7.28 -14.69
N LEU A 198 -69.82 7.97 -14.77
CA LEU A 198 -69.75 9.43 -14.84
C LEU A 198 -70.51 10.00 -16.06
N ASN A 199 -70.44 9.32 -17.20
CA ASN A 199 -71.17 9.71 -18.42
C ASN A 199 -72.69 9.57 -18.28
N GLN A 200 -73.17 8.72 -17.35
CA GLN A 200 -74.58 8.50 -17.07
C GLN A 200 -75.09 9.31 -15.87
N ALA A 201 -74.19 9.83 -15.04
CA ALA A 201 -74.51 10.53 -13.80
C ALA A 201 -75.00 11.97 -14.01
N THR A 202 -75.89 12.43 -13.14
CA THR A 202 -76.43 13.80 -13.16
C THR A 202 -76.37 14.44 -11.77
N GLY A 203 -76.33 15.77 -11.72
CA GLY A 203 -76.32 16.51 -10.45
C GLY A 203 -75.11 16.20 -9.57
N THR A 204 -75.34 15.96 -8.28
CA THR A 204 -74.31 15.74 -7.25
C THR A 204 -73.49 14.46 -7.45
N GLU A 205 -74.09 13.41 -8.03
CA GLU A 205 -73.41 12.14 -8.33
C GLU A 205 -72.26 12.33 -9.34
N ARG A 206 -72.38 13.33 -10.22
CA ARG A 206 -71.32 13.65 -11.18
C ARG A 206 -70.04 14.12 -10.47
N ILE A 207 -70.18 14.89 -9.39
CA ILE A 207 -69.04 15.40 -8.61
C ILE A 207 -68.35 14.26 -7.86
N THR A 208 -69.11 13.31 -7.31
CA THR A 208 -68.54 12.15 -6.61
C THR A 208 -67.74 11.26 -7.56
N PHE A 209 -68.30 10.94 -8.73
CA PHE A 209 -67.58 10.14 -9.74
C PHE A 209 -66.38 10.88 -10.33
N GLN A 210 -66.43 12.22 -10.47
CA GLN A 210 -65.26 13.02 -10.87
C GLN A 210 -64.12 12.91 -9.86
N ASN A 211 -64.42 13.03 -8.56
CA ASN A 211 -63.41 12.91 -7.52
C ASN A 211 -62.83 11.49 -7.46
N GLU A 212 -63.66 10.47 -7.63
CA GLU A 212 -63.21 9.07 -7.67
C GLU A 212 -62.33 8.80 -8.90
N LEU A 213 -62.71 9.30 -10.07
CA LEU A 213 -61.92 9.18 -11.30
C LEU A 213 -60.56 9.86 -11.14
N ALA A 214 -60.52 11.08 -10.60
CA ALA A 214 -59.27 11.79 -10.31
C ALA A 214 -58.39 11.01 -9.31
N ARG A 215 -58.97 10.36 -8.31
CA ARG A 215 -58.23 9.52 -7.36
C ARG A 215 -57.63 8.29 -8.05
N LEU A 216 -58.39 7.62 -8.92
CA LEU A 216 -57.93 6.45 -9.66
C LEU A 216 -56.84 6.81 -10.67
N ASP A 217 -56.95 7.96 -11.35
CA ASP A 217 -55.91 8.46 -12.24
C ASP A 217 -54.58 8.68 -11.49
N LEU A 218 -54.62 9.30 -10.30
CA LEU A 218 -53.44 9.44 -9.43
C LEU A 218 -52.88 8.09 -8.96
N GLU A 219 -53.75 7.11 -8.70
CA GLU A 219 -53.32 5.76 -8.30
C GLU A 219 -52.62 5.03 -9.44
N ILE A 220 -53.14 5.14 -10.67
CA ILE A 220 -52.53 4.58 -11.88
C ILE A 220 -51.17 5.24 -12.13
N GLU A 221 -51.09 6.58 -12.05
CA GLU A 221 -49.83 7.31 -12.24
C GLU A 221 -48.76 6.87 -11.23
N ARG A 222 -49.13 6.73 -9.95
CA ARG A 222 -48.22 6.21 -8.90
C ARG A 222 -47.74 4.79 -9.22
N LEU A 223 -48.63 3.90 -9.65
CA LEU A 223 -48.28 2.53 -10.02
C LEU A 223 -47.37 2.47 -11.25
N GLU A 224 -47.61 3.32 -12.25
CA GLU A 224 -46.74 3.45 -13.42
C GLU A 224 -45.35 3.95 -13.04
N GLU A 225 -45.27 4.92 -12.14
CA GLU A 225 -44.00 5.41 -11.63
C GLU A 225 -43.24 4.32 -10.86
N GLU A 226 -43.91 3.56 -9.99
CA GLU A 226 -43.32 2.40 -9.29
C GLU A 226 -42.81 1.34 -10.28
N ILE A 227 -43.60 0.99 -11.30
CA ILE A 227 -43.21 0.02 -12.33
C ILE A 227 -41.99 0.53 -13.11
N SER A 228 -41.97 1.81 -13.48
CA SER A 228 -40.84 2.41 -14.21
C SER A 228 -39.54 2.38 -13.40
N ARG A 229 -39.63 2.56 -12.08
CA ARG A 229 -38.49 2.52 -11.14
C ARG A 229 -38.09 1.12 -10.72
N ALA A 230 -38.89 0.09 -10.99
CA ALA A 230 -38.60 -1.28 -10.60
C ALA A 230 -37.34 -1.89 -11.25
N THR A 231 -36.79 -1.25 -12.28
CA THR A 231 -35.47 -1.61 -12.83
C THR A 231 -34.41 -0.64 -12.34
N VAL A 232 -33.48 -1.15 -11.53
CA VAL A 232 -32.35 -0.38 -11.02
C VAL A 232 -31.31 -0.27 -12.12
N ARG A 233 -30.91 0.97 -12.43
CA ARG A 233 -29.93 1.28 -13.47
C ARG A 233 -28.74 2.03 -12.89
N SER A 234 -27.57 1.87 -13.49
CA SER A 234 -26.39 2.62 -13.07
C SER A 234 -26.45 4.08 -13.56
N PRO A 235 -26.26 5.10 -12.70
CA PRO A 235 -26.20 6.50 -13.10
C PRO A 235 -24.82 6.90 -13.65
N ILE A 236 -23.80 6.06 -13.47
CA ILE A 236 -22.42 6.29 -13.92
C ILE A 236 -21.89 5.07 -14.67
N ALA A 237 -20.92 5.28 -15.55
CA ALA A 237 -20.13 4.17 -16.06
C ALA A 237 -19.05 3.80 -15.03
N GLY A 238 -18.77 2.50 -14.85
CA GLY A 238 -17.84 2.04 -13.84
C GLY A 238 -17.81 0.52 -13.70
N TYR A 239 -17.30 0.04 -12.57
CA TYR A 239 -17.23 -1.37 -12.24
C TYR A 239 -18.01 -1.67 -10.97
N VAL A 240 -18.66 -2.83 -10.92
CA VAL A 240 -19.40 -3.29 -9.75
C VAL A 240 -18.43 -3.86 -8.72
N VAL A 241 -18.43 -3.31 -7.51
CA VAL A 241 -17.48 -3.70 -6.44
C VAL A 241 -18.11 -4.70 -5.45
N THR A 242 -19.44 -4.65 -5.29
CA THR A 242 -20.19 -5.47 -4.34
C THR A 242 -20.08 -6.96 -4.62
N GLU A 243 -19.82 -7.73 -3.57
CA GLU A 243 -19.75 -9.19 -3.61
C GLU A 243 -21.13 -9.83 -3.70
N ASP A 244 -21.18 -11.02 -4.32
CA ASP A 244 -22.35 -11.91 -4.34
C ASP A 244 -23.66 -11.24 -4.77
N MET A 245 -23.61 -10.46 -5.85
CA MET A 245 -24.79 -9.84 -6.48
C MET A 245 -25.94 -10.82 -6.73
N HIS A 246 -25.64 -12.07 -7.09
CA HIS A 246 -26.65 -13.11 -7.31
C HIS A 246 -27.36 -13.57 -6.03
N ALA A 247 -26.78 -13.39 -4.85
CA ALA A 247 -27.43 -13.72 -3.57
C ALA A 247 -28.61 -12.78 -3.26
N LEU A 248 -28.69 -11.63 -3.94
CA LEU A 248 -29.82 -10.71 -3.84
C LEU A 248 -31.06 -11.23 -4.57
N VAL A 249 -30.92 -12.15 -5.54
CA VAL A 249 -32.08 -12.71 -6.27
C VAL A 249 -33.00 -13.42 -5.30
N GLY A 250 -34.27 -13.05 -5.30
CA GLY A 250 -35.26 -13.58 -4.37
C GLY A 250 -35.24 -12.92 -2.98
N LYS A 251 -34.34 -11.98 -2.69
CA LYS A 251 -34.38 -11.21 -1.44
C LYS A 251 -35.46 -10.13 -1.52
N LEU A 252 -36.19 -9.93 -0.41
CA LEU A 252 -37.09 -8.80 -0.23
C LEU A 252 -36.28 -7.61 0.29
N LEU A 253 -36.25 -6.51 -0.47
CA LEU A 253 -35.59 -5.27 -0.09
C LEU A 253 -36.61 -4.17 0.18
N ARG A 254 -36.25 -3.25 1.07
CA ARG A 254 -37.02 -2.03 1.32
C ARG A 254 -36.45 -0.87 0.52
N ASN A 255 -37.28 0.13 0.25
CA ASN A 255 -36.87 1.39 -0.34
C ASN A 255 -35.67 1.97 0.44
N SER A 256 -34.68 2.45 -0.31
CA SER A 256 -33.42 3.00 0.18
C SER A 256 -32.47 1.99 0.84
N GLU A 257 -32.76 0.68 0.76
CA GLU A 257 -31.80 -0.36 1.13
C GLU A 257 -30.69 -0.47 0.06
N PRO A 258 -29.40 -0.55 0.43
CA PRO A 258 -28.31 -0.63 -0.54
C PRO A 258 -28.33 -1.96 -1.30
N ILE A 259 -28.11 -1.88 -2.62
CA ILE A 259 -28.02 -3.02 -3.53
C ILE A 259 -26.56 -3.28 -3.88
N CYS A 260 -25.88 -2.28 -4.44
CA CYS A 260 -24.49 -2.42 -4.85
C CYS A 260 -23.77 -1.09 -5.01
N ASP A 261 -22.44 -1.14 -5.07
CA ASP A 261 -21.56 -0.02 -5.32
C ASP A 261 -20.99 -0.11 -6.73
N VAL A 262 -21.07 1.01 -7.46
CA VAL A 262 -20.42 1.22 -8.75
C VAL A 262 -19.32 2.26 -8.58
N GLU A 263 -18.11 1.92 -9.01
CA GLU A 263 -16.92 2.76 -8.88
C GLU A 263 -16.27 3.02 -10.25
N ASP A 264 -15.85 4.26 -10.50
CA ASP A 264 -15.10 4.64 -11.70
C ASP A 264 -13.60 4.44 -11.47
N PHE A 265 -12.96 3.62 -12.31
CA PHE A 265 -11.53 3.32 -12.25
C PHE A 265 -10.70 4.11 -13.27
N ASP A 266 -11.31 4.89 -14.18
CA ASP A 266 -10.58 5.67 -15.19
C ASP A 266 -9.84 6.87 -14.57
N ARG A 267 -10.30 7.32 -13.41
CA ARG A 267 -9.61 8.32 -12.59
C ARG A 267 -9.57 7.82 -11.16
N VAL A 268 -8.37 7.79 -10.57
CA VAL A 268 -8.20 7.38 -9.18
C VAL A 268 -7.87 8.59 -8.32
N ALA A 269 -8.35 8.56 -7.10
CA ALA A 269 -7.83 9.41 -6.04
C ALA A 269 -6.82 8.57 -5.24
N VAL A 270 -5.78 9.21 -4.76
CA VAL A 270 -4.81 8.57 -3.87
C VAL A 270 -4.82 9.35 -2.58
N ASP A 271 -5.16 8.66 -1.50
CA ASP A 271 -5.12 9.21 -0.15
C ASP A 271 -3.74 8.89 0.43
N VAL A 272 -2.89 9.92 0.53
CA VAL A 272 -1.55 9.84 1.11
C VAL A 272 -1.64 10.19 2.59
N SER A 273 -1.22 9.28 3.45
CA SER A 273 -1.05 9.51 4.88
C SER A 273 0.30 10.20 5.14
N ILE A 274 0.24 11.43 5.61
CA ILE A 274 1.42 12.26 5.89
C ILE A 274 1.51 12.48 7.41
N PRO A 275 2.66 12.16 8.04
CA PRO A 275 2.86 12.44 9.46
C PRO A 275 2.67 13.92 9.80
N GLU A 276 2.10 14.22 10.97
CA GLU A 276 1.86 15.60 11.45
C GLU A 276 3.11 16.50 11.39
N LYS A 277 4.29 15.94 11.69
CA LYS A 277 5.60 16.62 11.60
C LYS A 277 5.92 17.20 10.21
N ASP A 278 5.43 16.56 9.15
CA ASP A 278 5.74 16.90 7.76
C ASP A 278 4.58 17.64 7.06
N PHE A 279 3.40 17.67 7.68
CA PHE A 279 2.22 18.37 7.18
C PHE A 279 2.44 19.87 6.88
N PRO A 280 3.18 20.65 7.71
CA PRO A 280 3.44 22.06 7.42
C PRO A 280 4.24 22.32 6.13
N TYR A 281 4.75 21.29 5.45
CA TYR A 281 5.47 21.43 4.18
C TYR A 281 4.63 21.07 2.97
N VAL A 282 3.46 20.48 3.18
CA VAL A 282 2.55 20.04 2.13
C VAL A 282 1.43 21.06 1.99
N HIS A 283 1.48 21.82 0.91
CA HIS A 283 0.54 22.92 0.69
C HIS A 283 -0.33 22.63 -0.54
N LYS A 284 -1.60 22.99 -0.44
CA LYS A 284 -2.48 23.03 -1.61
C LYS A 284 -1.95 24.12 -2.56
N PRO A 285 -1.85 23.86 -3.88
CA PRO A 285 -1.51 24.91 -4.83
C PRO A 285 -2.55 26.03 -4.76
N SER A 286 -2.09 27.27 -4.54
CA SER A 286 -2.94 28.45 -4.65
C SER A 286 -3.29 28.70 -6.13
N ALA A 287 -4.35 29.48 -6.40
CA ALA A 287 -4.73 29.79 -7.78
C ALA A 287 -3.60 30.52 -8.52
N GLY A 288 -2.90 29.82 -9.42
CA GLY A 288 -1.74 30.32 -10.17
C GLY A 288 -0.39 29.67 -9.81
N GLU A 289 -0.36 28.75 -8.86
CA GLU A 289 0.85 28.04 -8.42
C GLU A 289 0.91 26.62 -9.00
N GLU A 290 2.12 26.14 -9.34
CA GLU A 290 2.28 24.77 -9.83
C GLU A 290 2.01 23.76 -8.71
N ALA A 291 1.12 22.80 -8.97
CA ALA A 291 0.83 21.74 -8.02
C ALA A 291 2.09 20.93 -7.71
N GLN A 292 2.35 20.67 -6.42
CA GLN A 292 3.44 19.81 -5.97
C GLN A 292 3.36 18.46 -6.69
N LEU A 293 4.48 18.05 -7.28
CA LEU A 293 4.61 16.77 -7.96
C LEU A 293 4.70 15.68 -6.91
N VAL A 294 3.92 14.63 -7.11
CA VAL A 294 3.94 13.45 -6.24
C VAL A 294 4.32 12.25 -7.08
N ASN A 295 5.41 11.61 -6.67
CA ASN A 295 5.88 10.36 -7.24
C ASN A 295 5.34 9.21 -6.41
N PHE A 296 4.43 8.43 -6.98
CA PHE A 296 3.83 7.26 -6.36
C PHE A 296 4.56 6.01 -6.79
N LYS A 297 4.89 5.14 -5.83
CA LYS A 297 5.34 3.79 -6.07
C LYS A 297 4.36 2.82 -5.42
N ALA A 298 3.43 2.30 -6.21
CA ALA A 298 2.49 1.28 -5.76
C ALA A 298 3.24 -0.03 -5.51
N SER A 299 2.94 -0.74 -4.42
CA SER A 299 3.60 -2.01 -4.11
C SER A 299 3.37 -3.08 -5.20
N ALA A 300 2.25 -2.97 -5.91
CA ALA A 300 1.89 -3.86 -7.01
C ALA A 300 2.62 -3.56 -8.34
N PHE A 301 3.22 -2.37 -8.50
CA PHE A 301 3.84 -1.93 -9.76
C PHE A 301 5.30 -1.50 -9.55
N GLY A 302 6.20 -1.92 -10.44
CA GLY A 302 7.63 -1.55 -10.37
C GLY A 302 7.93 -0.11 -10.79
N SER A 303 7.03 0.51 -11.57
CA SER A 303 7.23 1.83 -12.20
C SER A 303 6.60 2.97 -11.37
N PRO A 304 7.29 4.12 -11.23
CA PRO A 304 6.74 5.28 -10.53
C PRO A 304 5.68 6.00 -11.37
N PHE A 305 4.64 6.50 -10.72
CA PHE A 305 3.59 7.34 -11.32
C PHE A 305 3.78 8.77 -10.87
N ALA A 306 3.66 9.74 -11.78
CA ALA A 306 3.65 11.15 -11.43
C ALA A 306 2.20 11.66 -11.35
N GLY A 307 1.85 12.30 -10.23
CA GLY A 307 0.57 12.98 -10.02
C GLY A 307 0.76 14.41 -9.51
N LYS A 308 -0.35 15.14 -9.44
CA LYS A 308 -0.40 16.52 -8.95
C LYS A 308 -1.35 16.61 -7.78
N VAL A 309 -0.91 17.17 -6.66
CA VAL A 309 -1.78 17.38 -5.47
C VAL A 309 -2.97 18.26 -5.85
N THR A 310 -4.18 17.77 -5.64
CA THR A 310 -5.42 18.51 -5.95
C THR A 310 -6.15 18.99 -4.70
N SER A 311 -6.13 18.21 -3.62
CA SER A 311 -6.84 18.56 -2.38
C SER A 311 -6.12 18.04 -1.14
N VAL A 312 -5.95 18.89 -0.14
CA VAL A 312 -5.39 18.51 1.16
C VAL A 312 -6.55 18.45 2.15
N SER A 313 -6.84 17.28 2.72
CA SER A 313 -7.77 17.22 3.86
C SER A 313 -7.08 17.75 5.10
N HIS A 314 -7.82 18.47 5.94
CA HIS A 314 -7.34 18.94 7.25
C HIS A 314 -7.79 17.99 8.38
N ASP A 315 -8.33 16.83 8.01
CA ASP A 315 -8.78 15.83 8.98
C ASP A 315 -7.58 15.05 9.53
N LEU A 316 -7.39 15.16 10.85
CA LEU A 316 -6.44 14.36 11.61
C LEU A 316 -7.03 12.97 11.84
N VAL A 317 -6.34 11.92 11.39
CA VAL A 317 -6.71 10.54 11.67
C VAL A 317 -5.61 9.91 12.51
N GLU A 318 -5.99 9.31 13.63
CA GLU A 318 -5.07 8.56 14.48
C GLU A 318 -4.87 7.16 13.85
N GLU A 319 -3.67 6.88 13.35
CA GLU A 319 -3.34 5.64 12.65
C GLU A 319 -2.08 5.04 13.28
N ALA A 320 -2.21 3.86 13.91
CA ALA A 320 -1.10 3.10 14.49
C ALA A 320 -0.17 3.91 15.44
N GLU A 321 -0.76 4.68 16.36
CA GLU A 321 -0.07 5.50 17.39
C GLU A 321 0.61 6.79 16.86
N GLU A 322 0.46 7.13 15.58
CA GLU A 322 0.88 8.43 15.04
C GLU A 322 -0.31 9.21 14.46
N ASN A 323 -0.27 10.53 14.64
CA ASN A 323 -1.20 11.45 14.01
C ASN A 323 -0.81 11.64 12.54
N VAL A 324 -1.72 11.26 11.64
CA VAL A 324 -1.53 11.43 10.19
C VAL A 324 -2.62 12.31 9.59
N PHE A 325 -2.20 13.16 8.65
CA PHE A 325 -3.09 13.93 7.80
C PHE A 325 -3.27 13.22 6.46
N LYS A 326 -4.52 13.14 5.98
CA LYS A 326 -4.83 12.53 4.68
C LYS A 326 -4.82 13.58 3.58
N VAL A 327 -3.89 13.45 2.65
CA VAL A 327 -3.78 14.31 1.46
C VAL A 327 -4.32 13.58 0.25
N LYS A 328 -5.33 14.15 -0.40
CA LYS A 328 -5.98 13.55 -1.57
C LYS A 328 -5.36 14.08 -2.85
N VAL A 329 -4.72 13.18 -3.58
CA VAL A 329 -4.08 13.46 -4.86
C VAL A 329 -4.89 12.81 -5.97
N GLU A 330 -5.47 13.60 -6.88
CA GLU A 330 -6.10 13.04 -8.07
C GLU A 330 -5.04 12.68 -9.10
N LEU A 331 -5.11 11.44 -9.60
CA LEU A 331 -4.26 10.97 -10.68
C LEU A 331 -5.12 10.52 -11.87
N PRO A 332 -4.78 10.92 -13.11
CA PRO A 332 -5.22 10.16 -14.26
C PRO A 332 -4.68 8.73 -14.12
N ASN A 333 -5.51 7.72 -14.40
CA ASN A 333 -5.15 6.31 -14.30
C ASN A 333 -4.97 5.69 -15.70
N PRO A 334 -3.92 6.08 -16.46
CA PRO A 334 -3.64 5.41 -17.71
C PRO A 334 -3.27 3.94 -17.43
N PRO A 335 -3.65 3.00 -18.31
CA PRO A 335 -3.20 1.62 -18.20
C PRO A 335 -1.66 1.59 -18.26
N VAL A 336 -1.03 0.93 -17.29
CA VAL A 336 0.42 0.76 -17.24
C VAL A 336 0.76 -0.62 -17.75
N ASP A 337 1.35 -0.66 -18.94
CA ASP A 337 1.91 -1.85 -19.58
C ASP A 337 0.94 -3.07 -19.56
N GLU A 338 1.46 -4.28 -19.45
CA GLU A 338 0.68 -5.54 -19.41
C GLU A 338 -0.04 -5.80 -18.06
N MET A 339 0.22 -4.97 -17.04
CA MET A 339 -0.25 -5.18 -15.66
C MET A 339 -1.56 -4.44 -15.32
N GLY A 340 -2.03 -3.54 -16.20
CA GLY A 340 -3.35 -2.92 -16.10
C GLY A 340 -3.37 -1.57 -15.37
N LYS A 341 -4.54 -1.18 -14.87
CA LYS A 341 -4.82 0.11 -14.21
C LYS A 341 -4.66 -0.01 -12.70
N LEU A 342 -4.39 1.11 -12.00
CA LEU A 342 -4.48 1.15 -10.54
C LEU A 342 -5.92 0.85 -10.10
N LEU A 343 -6.07 -0.06 -9.15
CA LEU A 343 -7.38 -0.41 -8.58
C LEU A 343 -7.53 0.21 -7.19
N PRO A 344 -8.75 0.63 -6.80
CA PRO A 344 -9.03 1.01 -5.43
C PRO A 344 -8.62 -0.09 -4.44
N GLY A 345 -8.05 0.31 -3.31
CA GLY A 345 -7.50 -0.57 -2.28
C GLY A 345 -6.02 -0.91 -2.45
N MET A 346 -5.39 -0.57 -3.57
CA MET A 346 -3.93 -0.72 -3.72
C MET A 346 -3.18 0.22 -2.76
N THR A 347 -2.07 -0.27 -2.20
CA THR A 347 -1.21 0.51 -1.30
C THR A 347 0.17 0.75 -1.91
N GLY A 348 0.86 1.76 -1.41
CA GLY A 348 2.22 2.06 -1.83
C GLY A 348 2.84 3.20 -1.04
N SER A 349 3.99 3.68 -1.52
CA SER A 349 4.69 4.85 -0.95
C SER A 349 4.66 6.02 -1.93
N ALA A 350 4.30 7.19 -1.44
CA ALA A 350 4.27 8.43 -2.19
C ALA A 350 5.41 9.32 -1.71
N ARG A 351 6.11 9.99 -2.64
CA ARG A 351 7.04 11.07 -2.35
C ARG A 351 6.52 12.36 -2.93
N ILE A 352 6.28 13.34 -2.06
CA ILE A 352 5.86 14.68 -2.44
C ILE A 352 7.11 15.55 -2.47
N ASP A 353 7.39 16.15 -3.62
CA ASP A 353 8.50 17.08 -3.77
C ASP A 353 8.12 18.41 -3.09
N VAL A 354 8.91 18.81 -2.09
CA VAL A 354 8.74 20.09 -1.38
C VAL A 354 9.87 21.05 -1.73
N GLU A 355 9.72 22.33 -1.39
CA GLU A 355 10.74 23.34 -1.68
C GLU A 355 12.13 22.92 -1.16
N PRO A 356 13.21 23.21 -1.92
CA PRO A 356 14.57 22.88 -1.51
C PRO A 356 14.87 23.47 -0.14
N LYS A 357 15.18 22.62 0.83
CA LYS A 357 15.58 23.05 2.17
C LYS A 357 17.05 22.76 2.38
N THR A 358 17.74 23.67 3.07
CA THR A 358 19.15 23.48 3.42
C THR A 358 19.29 22.43 4.51
N LEU A 359 20.39 21.67 4.50
CA LEU A 359 20.69 20.70 5.56
C LEU A 359 20.80 21.37 6.93
N PHE A 360 21.24 22.64 6.97
CA PHE A 360 21.23 23.46 8.18
C PHE A 360 19.83 23.61 8.78
N TRP A 361 18.84 23.89 7.93
CA TRP A 361 17.46 24.07 8.37
C TRP A 361 16.85 22.77 8.90
N GLN A 362 17.09 21.64 8.21
CA GLN A 362 16.62 20.32 8.67
C GLN A 362 17.24 19.93 10.02
N PHE A 363 18.53 20.19 10.22
CA PHE A 363 19.22 19.91 11.46
C PHE A 363 18.70 20.76 12.63
N LEU A 364 18.48 22.06 12.41
CA LEU A 364 17.96 22.97 13.44
C LEU A 364 16.53 22.56 13.86
N HIS A 365 15.68 22.22 12.90
CA HIS A 365 14.30 21.82 13.16
C HIS A 365 14.19 20.43 13.82
N TRP A 366 15.12 19.51 13.53
CA TRP A 366 15.25 18.25 14.26
C TRP A 366 15.64 18.46 15.73
N LEU A 367 16.43 19.49 16.01
CA LEU A 367 16.85 19.84 17.38
C LEU A 367 15.71 20.46 18.21
N ASP A 368 14.79 21.19 17.56
CA ASP A 368 13.66 21.88 18.20
C ASP A 368 12.46 20.95 18.49
N LEU A 369 12.36 19.81 17.78
CA LEU A 369 11.30 18.80 17.91
C LEU A 369 11.61 17.72 18.97
N ARG A 370 12.68 17.88 19.75
CA ARG A 370 13.16 16.91 20.74
C ARG A 370 13.10 17.50 22.14
#